data_AF-A0A328TQC7-F1
#
_entry.id   AF-A0A328TQC7-F1
#
_cell.length_a   1.000
_cell.length_b   1.000
_cell.length_c   1.000
_cell.angle_alpha   90.00
_cell.angle_beta   90.00
_cell.angle_gamma   90.00
#
_symmetry.space_group_name_H-M   'P 1'
#
loop_
_entity.id
_entity.type
_entity.pdbx_description
1 polymer ?
#
loop_
_entity_poly.entity_id
_entity_poly.type
_entity_poly.pdbx_seq_one_letter_code
_entity_poly.pdbx_strand_id
1 'polypeptide(L)' 'MIGTGHIGRCHAIAHLQAPTVFNLRGELVREILSEVNPELAAAQAATLGFSRSTGELAVESVK' A
#
# COMPACT_ATOMS: atom_id res chain seq x y z
N MET A 1 -0.44 -0.72 -4.05
CA MET A 1 0.71 0.21 -4.05
C MET A 1 1.95 -0.57 -4.46
N ILE A 2 2.85 0.03 -5.24
CA ILE A 2 4.09 -0.62 -5.73
C ILE A 2 5.26 0.19 -5.21
N GLY A 3 6.11 -0.45 -4.40
CA GLY A 3 7.29 0.16 -3.79
C GLY A 3 6.99 1.00 -2.53
N THR A 4 7.94 0.96 -1.59
CA THR A 4 7.91 1.65 -0.29
C THR A 4 9.17 2.48 -0.03
N GLY A 5 9.90 2.82 -1.10
CA GLY A 5 10.95 3.83 -1.04
C GLY A 5 10.43 5.18 -0.56
N HIS A 6 11.29 6.21 -0.56
CA HIS A 6 10.99 7.51 0.04
C HIS A 6 9.62 8.08 -0.37
N ILE A 7 9.30 8.06 -1.66
CA ILE A 7 8.00 8.53 -2.18
C ILE A 7 6.87 7.54 -1.90
N GLY A 8 7.12 6.23 -1.99
CA GLY A 8 6.11 5.21 -1.69
C GLY A 8 5.54 5.34 -0.27
N ARG A 9 6.39 5.66 0.71
CA ARG A 9 5.95 5.93 2.08
C ARG A 9 5.07 7.17 2.20
N CYS A 10 5.40 8.26 1.50
CA CYS A 10 4.55 9.45 1.44
C CYS A 10 3.16 9.13 0.90
N HIS A 11 3.08 8.30 -0.14
CA HIS A 11 1.80 7.86 -0.70
C HIS A 11 1.00 7.03 0.31
N ALA A 12 1.63 6.06 1.00
CA ALA A 12 0.94 5.26 2.02
C ALA A 12 0.34 6.13 3.13
N ILE A 13 1.09 7.11 3.63
CA ILE A 13 0.62 8.05 4.65
C ILE A 13 -0.52 8.91 4.10
N ALA A 14 -0.41 9.42 2.87
CA ALA A 14 -1.47 10.20 2.25
C ALA A 14 -2.77 9.40 2.13
N HIS A 15 -2.71 8.12 1.76
CA HIS A 15 -3.90 7.25 1.67
C HIS A 15 -4.53 7.01 3.05
N LEU A 16 -3.73 6.89 4.11
CA LEU A 16 -4.23 6.76 5.47
C LEU A 16 -4.88 8.06 5.98
N GLN A 17 -4.31 9.21 5.65
CA GLN A 17 -4.74 10.51 6.19
C GLN A 17 -5.84 11.18 5.36
N ALA A 18 -5.96 10.90 4.06
CA ALA A 18 -6.95 11.56 3.21
C ALA A 18 -8.39 11.51 3.77
N PRO A 19 -8.89 10.40 4.37
CA PRO A 19 -10.22 10.37 4.98
C PRO A 19 -10.33 11.17 6.29
N THR A 20 -9.22 11.48 6.96
CA THR A 20 -9.22 12.27 8.22
C THR A 20 -9.27 13.77 7.94
N VAL A 21 -8.78 14.20 6.78
CA VAL A 21 -8.73 15.62 6.37
C VAL A 21 -9.81 16.01 5.36
N PHE A 22 -10.33 15.06 4.58
CA PHE A 22 -11.34 15.31 3.55
C PHE A 22 -12.54 14.39 3.72
N ASN A 23 -13.74 14.92 3.46
CA ASN A 23 -14.95 14.10 3.35
C ASN A 23 -15.01 13.44 1.96
N LEU A 24 -14.40 12.28 1.83
CA LEU A 24 -14.30 11.56 0.57
C LEU A 24 -15.65 10.97 0.14
N ARG A 25 -15.89 10.93 -1.18
CA ARG A 25 -17.10 10.27 -1.74
C ARG A 25 -17.02 8.74 -1.76
N GLY A 26 -15.91 8.16 -1.32
CA GLY A 26 -15.66 6.73 -1.30
C GLY A 26 -14.59 6.35 -0.28
N GLU A 27 -14.35 5.06 -0.13
CA GLU A 27 -13.40 4.52 0.83
C GLU A 27 -12.04 4.25 0.19
N LEU A 28 -10.96 4.72 0.82
CA LEU A 28 -9.60 4.40 0.42
C LEU A 28 -9.14 3.14 1.15
N VAL A 29 -9.01 2.05 0.40
CA VAL A 29 -8.55 0.76 0.93
C VAL A 29 -7.09 0.54 0.54
N ARG A 30 -6.25 0.25 1.54
CA ARG A 30 -4.86 -0.17 1.35
C ARG A 30 -4.81 -1.68 1.13
N GLU A 31 -5.25 -2.09 -0.05
CA GLU A 31 -5.53 -3.51 -0.30
C GLU A 31 -4.27 -4.37 -0.48
N ILE A 32 -3.38 -4.00 -1.41
CA ILE A 32 -2.19 -4.79 -1.73
C ILE A 32 -0.93 -3.92 -1.81
N LEU A 33 0.17 -4.42 -1.25
CA LEU A 33 1.50 -3.84 -1.38
C LEU A 33 2.45 -4.78 -2.16
N SER A 34 3.12 -4.24 -3.16
CA SER A 34 4.15 -4.93 -3.93
C SER A 34 5.53 -4.36 -3.63
N GLU A 35 6.50 -5.25 -3.44
CA GLU A 35 7.92 -4.93 -3.24
C GLU A 35 8.82 -5.88 -4.03
N VAL A 36 10.12 -5.57 -4.07
CA VAL A 36 11.11 -6.33 -4.85
C VAL A 36 11.25 -7.80 -4.42
N ASN A 37 10.87 -8.14 -3.19
CA ASN A 37 10.78 -9.52 -2.72
C ASN A 37 9.63 -9.69 -1.71
N PRO A 38 9.12 -10.93 -1.52
CA PRO A 38 7.97 -11.20 -0.65
C PRO A 38 8.20 -10.83 0.82
N GLU A 39 9.42 -11.02 1.34
CA GLU A 39 9.74 -10.78 2.74
C GLU A 39 9.65 -9.29 3.08
N LEU A 40 10.23 -8.43 2.22
CA LEU A 40 10.14 -6.98 2.35
C LEU A 40 8.68 -6.52 2.17
N ALA A 41 7.97 -7.10 1.20
CA ALA A 41 6.56 -6.78 0.96
C ALA A 41 5.71 -7.03 2.22
N ALA A 42 5.87 -8.19 2.85
CA ALA A 42 5.13 -8.55 4.05
C ALA A 42 5.47 -7.63 5.24
N ALA A 43 6.76 -7.36 5.47
CA ALA A 43 7.21 -6.48 6.54
C ALA A 43 6.67 -5.03 6.38
N GLN A 44 6.73 -4.50 5.16
CA GLN A 44 6.25 -3.15 4.87
C GLN A 44 4.74 -3.06 4.86
N ALA A 45 4.03 -4.10 4.40
CA ALA A 45 2.57 -4.15 4.43
C ALA A 45 2.05 -4.10 5.86
N ALA A 46 2.64 -4.88 6.76
CA ALA A 46 2.32 -4.84 8.18
C ALA A 46 2.58 -3.45 8.79
N THR A 47 3.68 -2.80 8.40
CA THR A 47 4.05 -1.47 8.91
C THR A 47 3.13 -0.35 8.41
N LEU A 48 2.73 -0.39 7.14
CA LEU A 48 1.96 0.67 6.48
C LEU A 48 0.44 0.42 6.49
N GLY A 49 0.02 -0.74 7.02
CA GLY A 49 -1.37 -1.13 7.18
C GLY A 49 -2.03 -1.55 5.87
N PHE A 50 -1.34 -2.36 5.06
CA PHE A 50 -1.92 -3.02 3.88
C PHE A 50 -2.43 -4.42 4.22
N SER A 51 -3.58 -4.81 3.65
CA SER A 51 -4.23 -6.10 3.92
C SER A 51 -3.46 -7.29 3.33
N ARG A 52 -2.85 -7.10 2.15
CA ARG A 52 -2.08 -8.13 1.43
C ARG A 52 -0.74 -7.59 0.97
N SER A 53 0.19 -8.51 0.71
CA SER A 53 1.51 -8.22 0.16
C SER A 53 1.92 -9.21 -0.92
N THR A 54 2.74 -8.78 -1.87
CA THR A 54 3.29 -9.63 -2.93
C THR A 54 4.72 -9.21 -3.29
N GLY A 55 5.56 -10.18 -3.68
CA GLY A 55 6.88 -9.93 -4.27
C GLY A 55 6.83 -9.77 -5.79
N GLU A 56 5.64 -9.89 -6.40
CA GLU A 56 5.38 -9.68 -7.82
C GLU A 56 4.86 -8.27 -8.06
N LEU A 57 4.87 -7.81 -9.31
CA LEU A 57 4.23 -6.53 -9.66
C LEU A 57 2.73 -6.62 -9.38
N ALA A 58 2.22 -5.71 -8.54
CA ALA A 58 0.83 -5.77 -8.05
C ALA A 58 -0.26 -5.83 -9.16
N VAL A 59 0.05 -5.39 -10.39
CA VAL A 59 -0.86 -5.49 -11.55
C VAL A 59 -1.12 -6.93 -11.98
N GLU A 60 -0.21 -7.87 -11.70
CA GLU A 60 -0.35 -9.29 -12.05
C GLU A 60 -1.06 -10.08 -10.94
N SER A 61 -1.03 -9.57 -9.70
CA SER A 61 -1.63 -10.19 -8.51
C SER A 61 -3.10 -9.82 -8.27
N VAL A 62 -3.68 -8.93 -9.08
CA VAL A 62 -5.13 -8.65 -9.10
C VAL A 62 -5.78 -9.56 -10.15
N LYS A 63 -5.97 -10.82 -9.79
CA LYS A 63 -6.89 -11.76 -10.45
C LYS A 63 -7.95 -12.21 -9.46
#